data_AF-T1CHC7-F1
#
_entry.id   AF-T1CHC7-F1
#
_cell.length_a   1.000
_cell.length_b   1.000
_cell.length_c   1.000
_cell.angle_alpha   90.00
_cell.angle_beta   90.00
_cell.angle_gamma   90.00
#
_symmetry.space_group_name_H-M   'P 1'
#
loop_
_entity.id
_entity.type
_entity.pdbx_description
1 polymer ?
#
loop_
_entity_poly.entity_id
_entity_poly.type
_entity_poly.pdbx_seq_one_letter_code
_entity_poly.pdbx_strand_id
1 'polypeptide(L)'
;MRALLSGGETPKINGFLCPGHVSVIIGSEVYQPIVDEFGVACVIGGFEPAQLIAALACLTELAANHKAALVNDYPEAVHPKGNRWALALLEQIFEPGDARWRGMGVIPASGLVLRREYQRFDASLRFNLAEPQEREPAGCICGKVISGA
;
A
#
# COMPACT_ATOMS: atom_id res chain seq x y z
N MET A 1 -4.16 2.65 -0.02
CA MET A 1 -5.44 2.26 0.60
C MET A 1 -6.27 3.47 0.99
N ARG A 2 -5.85 4.29 1.97
CA ARG A 2 -6.58 5.51 2.40
C ARG A 2 -7.01 6.43 1.26
N ALA A 3 -6.09 6.76 0.35
CA ALA A 3 -6.38 7.60 -0.82
C ALA A 3 -7.46 7.00 -1.75
N LEU A 4 -7.54 5.67 -1.86
CA LEU A 4 -8.56 4.98 -2.66
C LEU A 4 -9.92 4.95 -1.95
N LEU A 5 -9.95 4.96 -0.62
CA LEU A 5 -11.18 4.93 0.17
C LEU A 5 -11.76 6.33 0.40
N SER A 6 -10.90 7.35 0.43
CA SER A 6 -11.30 8.75 0.63
C SER A 6 -11.46 9.51 -0.69
N GLY A 7 -10.99 8.95 -1.81
CA GLY A 7 -11.12 9.54 -3.14
C GLY A 7 -12.55 9.42 -3.68
N GLY A 8 -13.03 10.45 -4.37
CA GLY A 8 -14.40 10.48 -4.92
C GLY A 8 -14.58 9.77 -6.26
N GLU A 9 -13.50 9.40 -6.94
CA GLU A 9 -13.54 8.82 -8.30
C GLU A 9 -13.34 7.29 -8.33
N THR A 10 -13.09 6.66 -7.18
CA THR A 10 -12.88 5.20 -7.07
C THR A 10 -14.20 4.45 -6.90
N PRO A 11 -14.32 3.22 -7.43
CA PRO A 11 -15.50 2.40 -7.21
C PRO A 11 -15.60 2.00 -5.73
N LYS A 12 -16.80 1.59 -5.32
CA LYS A 12 -17.02 1.11 -3.96
C LYS A 12 -16.17 -0.14 -3.68
N ILE A 13 -15.15 0.00 -2.84
CA ILE A 13 -14.31 -1.11 -2.38
C ILE A 13 -14.94 -1.74 -1.15
N ASN A 14 -15.26 -3.03 -1.21
CA ASN A 14 -15.84 -3.78 -0.09
C ASN A 14 -14.79 -4.47 0.81
N GLY A 15 -13.54 -4.49 0.37
CA GLY A 15 -12.44 -5.08 1.12
C GLY A 15 -11.16 -5.13 0.29
N PHE A 16 -10.04 -5.41 0.94
CA PHE A 16 -8.73 -5.49 0.32
C PHE A 16 -8.14 -6.89 0.46
N LEU A 17 -7.65 -7.42 -0.66
CA LEU A 17 -6.63 -8.46 -0.65
C LEU A 17 -5.27 -7.76 -0.48
N CYS A 18 -4.73 -7.81 0.73
CA CYS A 18 -3.50 -7.14 1.10
C CYS A 18 -2.26 -7.84 0.51
N PRO A 19 -1.22 -7.07 0.13
CA PRO A 19 -0.03 -7.62 -0.53
C PRO A 19 0.81 -8.47 0.43
N GLY A 20 0.94 -9.78 0.15
CA GLY A 20 1.67 -10.72 1.00
C GLY A 20 3.11 -10.30 1.29
N HIS A 21 3.94 -10.08 0.26
CA HIS A 21 5.37 -9.76 0.46
C HIS A 21 5.64 -8.41 1.12
N VAL A 22 4.79 -7.40 0.86
CA VAL A 22 4.89 -6.14 1.59
C VAL A 22 4.61 -6.40 3.06
N SER A 23 3.57 -7.18 3.37
CA SER A 23 3.18 -7.57 4.73
C SER A 23 4.24 -8.40 5.45
N VAL A 24 5.07 -9.18 4.74
CA VAL A 24 6.25 -9.84 5.34
C VAL A 24 7.21 -8.82 5.97
N ILE A 25 7.35 -7.65 5.34
CA ILE A 25 8.23 -6.58 5.84
C ILE A 25 7.53 -5.76 6.91
N ILE A 26 6.34 -5.22 6.62
CA ILE A 26 5.70 -4.23 7.50
C ILE A 26 4.78 -4.83 8.56
N GLY A 27 4.45 -6.11 8.44
CA GLY A 27 3.55 -6.82 9.34
C GLY A 27 2.09 -6.72 8.92
N SER A 28 1.22 -7.50 9.59
CA SER A 28 -0.22 -7.45 9.35
C SER A 28 -0.90 -6.31 10.09
N GLU A 29 -0.41 -5.93 11.27
CA GLU A 29 -1.08 -4.95 12.15
C GLU A 29 -1.21 -3.56 11.52
N VAL A 30 -0.37 -3.22 10.55
CA VAL A 30 -0.42 -1.95 9.79
C VAL A 30 -1.73 -1.74 9.04
N TYR A 31 -2.48 -2.81 8.74
CA TYR A 31 -3.76 -2.72 8.06
C TYR A 31 -4.93 -2.56 9.04
N GLN A 32 -4.73 -2.80 10.34
CA GLN A 32 -5.79 -2.69 11.34
C GLN A 32 -6.45 -1.30 11.35
N PRO A 33 -5.71 -0.17 11.25
CA PRO A 33 -6.33 1.15 11.15
C PRO A 33 -7.24 1.32 9.93
N ILE A 34 -7.00 0.60 8.83
CA ILE A 34 -7.89 0.64 7.66
C ILE A 34 -9.24 -0.02 7.98
N VAL A 35 -9.19 -1.17 8.67
CA VAL A 35 -10.39 -1.89 9.12
C VAL A 35 -11.19 -1.02 10.09
N ASP A 36 -10.52 -0.47 11.10
CA ASP A 36 -11.16 0.31 12.16
C ASP A 36 -11.77 1.61 11.66
N GLU A 37 -11.09 2.31 10.75
CA GLU A 37 -11.51 3.64 10.29
C GLU A 37 -12.51 3.59 9.12
N PHE A 38 -12.34 2.65 8.19
CA PHE A 38 -13.15 2.60 6.96
C PHE A 38 -14.16 1.46 6.95
N GLY A 39 -14.13 0.55 7.93
CA GLY A 39 -15.09 -0.56 8.02
C GLY A 39 -15.01 -1.55 6.86
N VAL A 40 -13.82 -1.70 6.25
CA VAL A 40 -13.56 -2.62 5.14
C VAL A 40 -12.68 -3.77 5.60
N ALA A 41 -13.00 -4.99 5.17
CA ALA A 41 -12.18 -6.17 5.48
C ALA A 41 -10.81 -6.07 4.80
N CYS A 42 -9.77 -6.55 5.48
CA CYS A 42 -8.41 -6.65 4.96
C CYS A 42 -7.92 -8.09 5.16
N VAL A 43 -7.70 -8.81 4.07
CA VAL A 43 -7.20 -10.20 4.12
C VAL A 43 -5.85 -10.26 3.44
N ILE A 44 -4.83 -10.74 4.15
CA ILE A 44 -3.50 -10.95 3.59
C ILE A 44 -3.44 -12.38 3.07
N GLY A 45 -3.08 -12.54 1.79
CA GLY A 45 -2.87 -13.84 1.16
C GLY A 45 -1.44 -14.04 0.66
N GLY A 46 -1.07 -15.30 0.46
CA GLY A 46 0.13 -15.67 -0.29
C GLY A 46 -0.07 -15.58 -1.80
N PHE A 47 0.91 -16.04 -2.57
CA PHE A 47 0.91 -15.96 -4.04
C PHE A 47 0.73 -17.30 -4.75
N GLU A 48 0.71 -18.40 -4.00
CA GLU A 48 0.34 -19.69 -4.58
C GLU A 48 -1.15 -19.72 -4.92
N PRO A 49 -1.57 -20.41 -6.00
CA PRO A 49 -2.97 -20.41 -6.44
C PRO A 49 -3.96 -20.77 -5.33
N ALA A 50 -3.64 -21.78 -4.51
CA ALA A 50 -4.49 -22.19 -3.40
C ALA A 50 -4.58 -21.12 -2.29
N GLN A 51 -3.48 -20.41 -2.02
CA GLN A 51 -3.45 -19.34 -1.02
C GLN A 51 -4.28 -18.13 -1.49
N LEU A 52 -4.18 -17.77 -2.78
CA LEU A 52 -4.99 -16.71 -3.36
C LEU A 52 -6.48 -17.03 -3.32
N ILE A 53 -6.86 -18.26 -3.68
CA ILE A 53 -8.26 -18.70 -3.64
C ILE A 53 -8.79 -18.68 -2.20
N ALA A 54 -8.02 -19.17 -1.22
CA ALA A 54 -8.41 -19.17 0.19
C ALA A 54 -8.62 -17.74 0.72
N ALA A 55 -7.66 -16.84 0.47
CA ALA A 55 -7.75 -15.44 0.90
C ALA A 55 -8.94 -14.69 0.23
N LEU A 56 -9.21 -14.97 -1.04
CA LEU A 56 -10.38 -14.42 -1.74
C LEU A 56 -11.70 -14.97 -1.17
N ALA A 57 -11.77 -16.27 -0.88
CA ALA A 57 -12.93 -16.88 -0.24
C ALA A 57 -13.21 -16.25 1.13
N CYS A 58 -12.18 -16.10 1.98
CA CYS A 58 -12.30 -15.40 3.26
C CYS A 58 -12.78 -13.95 3.08
N LEU A 59 -12.16 -13.19 2.17
CA LEU A 59 -12.50 -11.79 1.92
C LEU A 59 -13.95 -11.64 1.45
N THR A 60 -14.39 -12.50 0.53
CA THR A 60 -15.76 -12.47 0.01
C THR A 60 -16.79 -12.87 1.06
N GLU A 61 -16.48 -13.84 1.93
CA GLU A 61 -17.34 -14.20 3.06
C GLU A 61 -17.50 -13.04 4.05
N LEU A 62 -16.40 -12.37 4.41
CA LEU A 62 -16.43 -11.17 5.27
C LEU A 62 -17.27 -10.06 4.64
N ALA A 63 -17.05 -9.77 3.35
CA ALA A 63 -17.79 -8.76 2.61
C ALA A 63 -19.29 -9.07 2.52
N ALA A 64 -19.66 -10.32 2.22
CA ALA A 64 -21.06 -10.77 2.12
C ALA A 64 -21.80 -10.67 3.47
N ASN A 65 -21.08 -10.84 4.58
CA ASN A 65 -21.64 -10.73 5.93
C ASN A 65 -21.50 -9.31 6.52
N HIS A 66 -21.05 -8.32 5.75
CA HIS A 66 -20.78 -6.95 6.21
C HIS A 66 -19.86 -6.90 7.45
N LYS A 67 -18.89 -7.81 7.53
CA LYS A 67 -17.92 -7.88 8.63
C LYS A 67 -16.59 -7.24 8.22
N ALA A 68 -16.18 -6.21 8.95
CA ALA A 68 -14.85 -5.64 8.84
C ALA A 68 -13.89 -6.37 9.78
N ALA A 69 -12.87 -7.04 9.24
CA ALA A 69 -11.85 -7.73 10.01
C ALA A 69 -10.51 -7.72 9.28
N LEU A 70 -9.43 -7.79 10.05
CA LEU A 70 -8.08 -8.09 9.57
C LEU A 70 -7.84 -9.59 9.71
N VAL A 71 -7.54 -10.27 8.59
CA VAL A 71 -7.19 -11.69 8.58
C VAL A 71 -5.84 -11.90 7.90
N ASN A 72 -5.00 -12.74 8.49
CA ASN A 72 -3.73 -13.15 7.92
C ASN A 72 -3.83 -14.61 7.47
N ASP A 73 -4.18 -14.82 6.19
CA ASP A 73 -4.20 -16.12 5.51
C ASP A 73 -2.84 -16.46 4.88
N TYR A 74 -1.76 -15.80 5.34
CA TYR A 74 -0.39 -16.15 5.01
C TYR A 74 0.52 -16.21 6.27
N PRO A 75 0.11 -16.93 7.32
CA PRO A 75 0.77 -16.91 8.62
C PRO A 75 2.18 -17.53 8.58
N GLU A 76 2.50 -18.36 7.59
CA GLU A 76 3.82 -18.97 7.44
C GLU A 76 4.90 -17.94 7.09
N ALA A 77 4.52 -16.81 6.49
CA ALA A 77 5.44 -15.76 6.06
C ALA A 77 5.24 -14.43 6.77
N VAL A 78 4.00 -14.11 7.17
CA VAL A 78 3.64 -12.79 7.69
C VAL A 78 3.48 -12.82 9.21
N HIS A 79 4.40 -12.16 9.90
CA HIS A 79 4.31 -11.93 11.34
C HIS A 79 3.54 -10.63 11.64
N PRO A 80 2.74 -10.54 12.74
CA PRO A 80 1.95 -9.34 13.04
C PRO A 80 2.75 -8.03 13.06
N LYS A 81 3.94 -8.08 13.66
CA LYS A 81 4.88 -6.94 13.77
C LYS A 81 5.87 -6.81 12.61
N GLY A 82 5.72 -7.64 11.57
CA GLY A 82 6.61 -7.65 10.41
C GLY A 82 8.05 -8.02 10.74
N ASN A 83 8.95 -7.64 9.84
CA ASN A 83 10.39 -7.81 10.01
C ASN A 83 10.97 -6.59 10.74
N ARG A 84 11.16 -6.71 12.05
CA ARG A 84 11.67 -5.63 12.90
C ARG A 84 13.04 -5.09 12.49
N TRP A 85 13.90 -5.94 11.93
CA TRP A 85 15.22 -5.51 11.49
C TRP A 85 15.14 -4.67 10.22
N ALA A 86 14.33 -5.10 9.24
CA ALA A 86 14.10 -4.33 8.02
C ALA A 86 13.41 -3.00 8.32
N LEU A 87 12.41 -2.99 9.21
CA LEU A 87 11.73 -1.78 9.66
C LEU A 87 12.70 -0.79 10.32
N ALA A 88 13.54 -1.26 11.25
CA ALA A 88 14.55 -0.41 11.88
C ALA A 88 15.53 0.21 10.87
N LEU A 89 15.93 -0.55 9.84
CA LEU A 89 16.80 -0.05 8.79
C LEU A 89 16.09 1.00 7.91
N LEU A 90 14.83 0.77 7.56
CA LEU A 90 14.01 1.74 6.83
C LEU A 90 13.84 3.04 7.63
N GLU A 91 13.49 2.94 8.91
CA GLU A 91 13.34 4.10 9.81
C GLU A 91 14.65 4.88 10.01
N GLN A 92 15.78 4.17 10.02
CA GLN A 92 17.11 4.78 10.13
C GLN A 92 17.48 5.60 8.89
N ILE A 93 17.15 5.11 7.69
CA ILE A 93 17.63 5.71 6.42
C ILE A 93 16.61 6.69 5.84
N PHE A 94 15.32 6.41 6.01
CA PHE A 94 14.24 7.13 5.37
C PHE A 94 13.29 7.78 6.37
N GLU A 95 12.55 8.77 5.88
CA GLU A 95 11.39 9.34 6.55
C GLU A 95 10.20 9.46 5.58
N PRO A 96 8.95 9.43 6.07
CA PRO A 96 7.79 9.65 5.22
C PRO A 96 7.83 11.02 4.55
N GLY A 97 7.52 11.05 3.26
CA GLY A 97 7.39 12.27 2.49
C GLY A 97 6.23 12.19 1.49
N ASP A 98 5.83 13.33 0.97
CA ASP A 98 4.83 13.39 -0.08
C ASP A 98 5.40 12.77 -1.36
N ALA A 99 4.58 11.98 -2.05
CA ALA A 99 4.99 11.36 -3.30
C ALA A 99 3.92 11.52 -4.37
N ARG A 100 4.38 11.73 -5.60
CA ARG A 100 3.53 11.73 -6.79
C ARG A 100 3.28 10.28 -7.23
N TRP A 101 2.02 9.91 -7.27
CA TRP A 101 1.54 8.63 -7.79
C TRP A 101 0.94 8.87 -9.18
N ARG A 102 1.44 8.13 -10.17
CA ARG A 102 1.00 8.25 -11.56
C ARG A 102 -0.51 8.02 -11.66
N GLY A 103 -1.22 8.99 -12.25
CA GLY A 103 -2.68 8.95 -12.39
C GLY A 103 -3.48 9.16 -11.10
N MET A 104 -2.83 9.45 -9.97
CA MET A 104 -3.47 9.76 -8.68
C MET A 104 -3.01 11.08 -8.06
N GLY A 105 -2.06 11.78 -8.70
CA GLY A 105 -1.53 13.05 -8.19
C GLY A 105 -0.59 12.85 -7.00
N VAL A 106 -0.43 13.89 -6.17
CA VAL A 106 0.42 13.82 -4.98
C VAL A 106 -0.40 13.26 -3.82
N ILE A 107 0.11 12.20 -3.20
CA ILE A 107 -0.48 11.60 -2.00
C ILE A 107 0.42 11.96 -0.80
N PRO A 108 -0.10 12.65 0.23
CA PRO A 108 0.69 13.03 1.38
C PRO A 108 1.29 11.85 2.13
N ALA A 109 2.53 11.98 2.61
CA ALA A 109 3.24 10.98 3.42
C ALA A 109 3.18 9.54 2.88
N SER A 110 3.16 9.39 1.55
CA SER A 110 3.00 8.10 0.86
C SER A 110 4.30 7.54 0.27
N GLY A 111 5.35 8.36 0.22
CA GLY A 111 6.69 7.96 -0.20
C GLY A 111 7.67 7.92 0.97
N LEU A 112 8.87 7.45 0.67
CA LEU A 112 10.02 7.49 1.56
C LEU A 112 11.09 8.37 0.94
N VAL A 113 11.54 9.37 1.69
CA VAL A 113 12.64 10.26 1.30
C VAL A 113 13.86 9.97 2.17
N LEU A 114 15.06 10.13 1.61
CA LEU A 114 16.29 9.96 2.36
C LEU A 114 16.36 11.00 3.48
N ARG A 115 16.62 10.55 4.71
CA ARG A 115 16.90 11.46 5.81
C ARG A 115 18.13 12.31 5.51
N ARG A 116 18.22 13.46 6.19
CA ARG A 116 19.30 14.44 6.02
C ARG A 116 20.69 13.82 6.06
N GLU A 117 20.94 12.88 6.96
CA GLU A 117 22.23 12.19 7.14
C GLU A 117 22.64 11.36 5.90
N TYR A 118 21.66 10.96 5.10
CA TYR A 118 21.81 10.11 3.91
C TYR A 118 21.63 10.88 2.59
N GLN A 119 21.34 12.18 2.62
CA GLN A 119 21.12 13.01 1.41
C GLN A 119 22.31 13.04 0.44
N ARG A 120 23.53 12.72 0.90
CA ARG A 120 24.70 12.55 0.01
C ARG A 120 24.51 11.45 -1.05
N PHE A 121 23.56 10.54 -0.83
CA PHE A 121 23.18 9.47 -1.74
C PHE A 121 21.99 9.83 -2.64
N ASP A 122 21.36 10.99 -2.42
CA ASP A 122 20.24 11.46 -3.23
C ASP A 122 20.77 12.05 -4.55
N ALA A 123 20.43 11.41 -5.67
CA ALA A 123 20.82 11.85 -6.99
C ALA A 123 20.19 13.19 -7.38
N SER A 124 18.95 13.47 -6.94
CA SER A 124 18.26 14.72 -7.23
C SER A 124 19.02 15.91 -6.64
N LEU A 125 19.47 15.78 -5.39
CA LEU A 125 20.28 16.79 -4.72
C LEU A 125 21.70 16.86 -5.27
N ARG A 126 22.36 15.71 -5.48
CA ARG A 126 23.75 15.64 -5.95
C ARG A 126 23.94 16.26 -7.32
N PHE A 127 22.97 16.09 -8.22
CA PHE A 127 23.05 16.58 -9.59
C PHE A 127 22.15 17.80 -9.86
N ASN A 128 21.52 18.36 -8.83
CA ASN A 128 20.59 19.48 -8.92
C ASN A 128 19.53 19.26 -10.01
N LEU A 129 18.91 18.07 -9.99
CA LEU A 129 17.90 17.69 -10.98
C LEU A 129 16.57 18.38 -10.63
N ALA A 130 15.97 19.04 -11.62
CA ALA A 130 14.59 19.49 -11.50
C ALA A 130 13.64 18.30 -11.61
N GLU A 131 12.51 18.35 -10.90
CA GLU A 131 11.44 17.37 -11.11
C GLU A 131 10.93 17.47 -12.55
N PRO A 132 10.85 16.35 -13.28
CA PRO A 132 10.30 16.36 -14.62
C PRO A 132 8.80 16.72 -14.58
N GLN A 133 8.38 17.61 -15.47
CA GLN A 133 6.95 17.81 -15.72
C GLN A 133 6.43 16.63 -16.54
N GLU A 134 5.81 15.67 -15.85
CA GLU A 134 5.13 14.57 -16.52
C GLU A 134 3.83 15.06 -17.15
N ARG A 135 3.65 14.78 -18.44
CA ARG A 135 2.36 14.93 -19.14
C ARG A 135 1.85 13.56 -19.48
N GLU A 136 0.61 13.26 -19.10
CA GLU A 136 -0.01 12.02 -19.51
C GLU A 136 -0.24 12.02 -21.02
N PRO A 137 0.09 10.92 -21.73
CA PRO A 137 -0.20 10.80 -23.14
C PRO A 137 -1.70 10.96 -23.42
N ALA A 138 -2.05 11.58 -24.55
CA ALA A 138 -3.43 11.70 -24.97
C ALA A 138 -4.09 10.31 -25.09
N GLY A 139 -5.27 10.15 -24.46
CA GLY A 139 -6.00 8.87 -24.42
C GLY A 139 -5.55 7.88 -23.36
N CYS A 140 -4.56 8.22 -22.52
CA CYS A 140 -4.14 7.36 -21.41
C CYS A 140 -5.27 7.21 -20.37
N ILE A 141 -5.52 5.97 -19.94
CA ILE A 141 -6.45 5.64 -18.84
C ILE A 141 -5.75 4.94 -17.66
N CYS A 142 -4.41 5.00 -17.60
CA CYS A 142 -3.64 4.30 -16.57
C CYS A 142 -4.05 4.70 -15.15
N GLY A 143 -4.41 5.97 -14.90
CA GLY A 143 -4.92 6.39 -13.60
C GLY A 143 -6.18 5.66 -13.18
N LYS A 144 -7.12 5.44 -14.12
CA LYS A 144 -8.34 4.65 -13.89
C LYS A 144 -8.01 3.18 -13.62
N VAL A 145 -7.15 2.58 -14.45
CA VAL A 145 -6.71 1.19 -14.29
C VAL A 145 -6.02 0.95 -12.93
N ILE A 146 -5.12 1.86 -12.51
CA ILE A 146 -4.39 1.75 -11.23
C ILE A 146 -5.32 1.94 -10.03
N SER A 147 -6.28 2.86 -10.13
CA SER A 147 -7.26 3.13 -9.07
C SER A 147 -8.42 2.13 -9.06
N GLY A 148 -8.56 1.33 -10.11
CA GLY A 148 -9.63 0.35 -10.30
C GLY A 148 -10.96 0.95 -10.78
N ALA A 149 -10.98 2.21 -11.24
CA ALA A 149 -12.16 2.95 -11.69
C ALA A 149 -12.59 2.68 -13.15
#